data_AF-A0AA88XP68-F1
#
_entry.id   AF-A0AA88XP68-F1
#
_cell.length_a   1.000
_cell.length_b   1.000
_cell.length_c   1.000
_cell.angle_alpha   90.00
_cell.angle_beta   90.00
_cell.angle_gamma   90.00
#
_symmetry.space_group_name_H-M   'P 1'
#
loop_
_entity.id
_entity.type
_entity.pdbx_description
1 polymer ?
#
loop_
_entity_poly.entity_id
_entity_poly.type
_entity_poly.pdbx_seq_one_letter_code
_entity_poly.pdbx_strand_id
1 'polypeptide(L)'
;FVHMTQVCVVGAGIIGLSSAVRIQESLGQSVHVTVIADQFSPDTTSDGSGGFWEPHLLNDGQAHLIRKWGGETFEYMLDLSRSPLAGKLGVNLVSGYNFTESTEVSFFILFF
;
A
#
# COMPACT_ATOMS: atom_id res chain seq x y z
N PHE A 1 14.59 31.19 9.61
CA PHE A 1 13.19 30.73 9.65
C PHE A 1 13.07 29.55 8.71
N VAL A 2 12.83 28.34 9.22
CA VAL A 2 12.52 27.19 8.37
C VAL A 2 11.07 27.36 7.93
N HIS A 3 10.82 27.43 6.63
CA HIS A 3 9.46 27.54 6.11
C HIS A 3 8.79 26.16 6.22
N MET A 4 7.76 26.04 7.06
CA MET A 4 7.01 24.79 7.26
C MET A 4 5.91 24.67 6.20
N THR A 5 6.06 23.72 5.28
CA THR A 5 5.08 23.43 4.23
C THR A 5 3.83 22.79 4.84
N GLN A 6 2.65 23.31 4.50
CA GLN A 6 1.37 22.72 4.90
C GLN A 6 0.88 21.81 3.77
N VAL A 7 0.66 20.53 4.06
CA VAL A 7 0.12 19.56 3.09
C VAL A 7 -1.18 18.99 3.64
N CYS A 8 -2.23 19.04 2.83
CA CYS A 8 -3.50 18.39 3.13
C CYS A 8 -3.65 17.15 2.25
N VAL A 9 -3.80 15.99 2.87
CA VAL A 9 -4.12 14.73 2.18
C VAL A 9 -5.60 14.45 2.38
N VAL A 10 -6.31 14.23 1.28
CA VAL A 10 -7.75 13.93 1.28
C VAL A 10 -7.96 12.42 1.17
N GLY A 11 -8.62 11.84 2.17
CA GLY A 11 -8.91 10.41 2.27
C GLY A 11 -8.01 9.68 3.27
N ALA A 12 -8.63 8.81 4.08
CA ALA A 12 -7.95 8.01 5.12
C ALA A 12 -7.92 6.50 4.81
N GLY A 13 -8.13 6.11 3.55
CA GLY A 13 -7.84 4.75 3.07
C GLY A 13 -6.35 4.52 2.83
N ILE A 14 -5.99 3.32 2.35
CA ILE A 14 -4.59 2.88 2.23
C ILE A 14 -3.72 3.84 1.40
N ILE A 15 -4.25 4.39 0.31
CA ILE A 15 -3.51 5.34 -0.56
C ILE A 15 -3.28 6.68 0.15
N GLY A 16 -4.30 7.20 0.85
CA GLY A 16 -4.19 8.47 1.56
C GLY A 16 -3.19 8.39 2.72
N LEU A 17 -3.33 7.36 3.57
CA LEU A 17 -2.44 7.19 4.73
C LEU A 17 -1.00 6.86 4.32
N SER A 18 -0.78 5.99 3.33
CA SER A 18 0.57 5.69 2.84
C SER A 18 1.24 6.92 2.22
N SER A 19 0.49 7.74 1.48
CA SER A 19 0.98 9.01 0.93
C SER A 19 1.33 10.00 2.03
N ALA A 20 0.47 10.16 3.04
CA ALA A 20 0.71 11.06 4.18
C ALA A 20 1.99 10.69 4.93
N VAL A 21 2.19 9.39 5.20
CA VAL A 21 3.42 8.87 5.83
C VAL A 21 4.64 9.16 4.94
N ARG A 22 4.59 8.83 3.65
CA ARG A 22 5.73 9.04 2.74
C ARG A 22 6.11 10.50 2.57
N ILE A 23 5.13 11.42 2.56
CA ILE A 23 5.37 12.86 2.54
C ILE A 23 6.07 13.31 3.83
N GLN A 24 5.56 12.87 4.99
CA GLN A 24 6.14 13.21 6.29
C GLN A 24 7.57 12.67 6.44
N GLU A 25 7.82 11.43 6.00
CA GLU A 25 9.15 10.81 6.00
C GLU A 25 10.13 11.55 5.08
N SER A 26 9.67 11.97 3.90
CA SER A 26 10.54 12.61 2.89
C SER A 26 10.93 14.04 3.26
N LEU A 27 10.03 14.80 3.89
CA LEU A 27 10.24 16.22 4.19
C LEU A 27 10.59 16.50 5.67
N GLY A 28 10.41 15.50 6.54
CA GLY A 28 10.76 15.57 7.95
C GLY A 28 10.10 16.77 8.66
N GLN A 29 10.91 17.55 9.38
CA GLN A 29 10.44 18.73 10.14
C GLN A 29 10.01 19.91 9.26
N SER A 30 10.22 19.85 7.94
CA SER A 30 9.86 20.93 7.01
C SER A 30 8.42 20.85 6.52
N VAL A 31 7.65 19.83 6.94
CA VAL A 31 6.25 19.64 6.55
C VAL A 31 5.36 19.40 7.76
N HIS A 32 4.15 19.93 7.69
CA HIS A 32 3.02 19.56 8.52
C HIS A 32 1.94 18.93 7.64
N VAL A 33 1.74 17.62 7.79
CA VAL A 33 0.75 16.85 7.02
C VAL A 33 -0.55 16.76 7.83
N THR A 34 -1.65 17.20 7.23
CA THR A 34 -3.01 17.03 7.78
C THR A 34 -3.77 16.06 6.88
N VAL A 35 -4.37 15.03 7.47
CA VAL A 35 -5.29 14.13 6.77
C VAL A 35 -6.72 14.56 7.06
N ILE A 36 -7.52 14.76 6.02
CA ILE A 36 -8.96 15.00 6.13
C ILE A 36 -9.71 13.91 5.38
N ALA A 37 -10.73 13.34 6.01
CA ALA A 37 -11.57 12.32 5.40
C ALA A 37 -12.98 12.38 5.99
N ASP A 38 -13.96 11.95 5.21
CA ASP A 38 -15.33 11.70 5.65
C ASP A 38 -15.46 10.37 6.41
N GLN A 39 -14.64 9.38 6.03
CA GLN A 39 -14.56 8.06 6.64
C GLN A 39 -13.11 7.73 7.00
N PHE A 40 -12.95 7.04 8.13
CA PHE A 40 -11.70 6.45 8.60
C PHE A 40 -11.93 4.95 8.81
N SER A 41 -10.86 4.18 9.03
CA SER A 41 -11.00 2.78 9.42
C SER A 41 -11.93 2.64 10.64
N PRO A 42 -12.86 1.68 10.65
CA PRO A 42 -12.95 0.52 9.75
C PRO A 42 -13.90 0.70 8.54
N ASP A 43 -14.27 1.93 8.19
CA ASP A 43 -15.36 2.19 7.24
C ASP A 43 -14.87 2.60 5.84
N THR A 44 -13.59 2.41 5.50
CA THR A 44 -13.06 2.75 4.17
C THR A 44 -13.16 1.57 3.20
N THR A 45 -13.09 1.84 1.89
CA THR A 45 -12.96 0.78 0.86
C THR A 45 -11.77 -0.15 1.12
N SER A 46 -10.69 0.35 1.74
CA SER A 46 -9.52 -0.46 2.07
C SER A 46 -9.81 -1.50 3.17
N ASP A 47 -10.66 -1.17 4.14
CA ASP A 47 -11.05 -2.10 5.21
C ASP A 47 -11.91 -3.26 4.69
N GLY A 48 -12.66 -3.04 3.60
CA GLY A 48 -13.43 -4.07 2.91
C GLY A 48 -12.63 -4.87 1.86
N SER A 49 -11.34 -4.59 1.68
CA SER A 49 -10.51 -5.29 0.70
C SER A 49 -10.13 -6.70 1.15
N GLY A 50 -9.85 -7.59 0.21
CA GLY A 50 -9.42 -8.97 0.52
C GLY A 50 -7.96 -9.09 1.01
N GLY A 51 -7.17 -8.01 0.93
CA GLY A 51 -5.79 -7.98 1.44
C GLY A 51 -4.74 -8.73 0.60
N PHE A 52 -5.08 -9.33 -0.54
CA PHE A 52 -4.09 -10.04 -1.36
C PHE A 52 -3.27 -9.07 -2.23
N TRP A 53 -1.97 -9.32 -2.31
CA TRP A 53 -1.10 -8.68 -3.27
C TRP A 53 -1.09 -9.44 -4.61
N GLU A 54 -1.86 -8.94 -5.58
CA GLU A 54 -1.92 -9.45 -6.94
C GLU A 54 -2.01 -8.27 -7.93
N PRO A 55 -0.92 -7.93 -8.64
CA PRO A 55 -0.96 -6.86 -9.63
C PRO A 55 -1.87 -7.21 -10.81
N HIS A 56 -2.89 -6.38 -11.07
CA HIS A 56 -3.74 -6.50 -12.25
C HIS A 56 -3.28 -5.56 -13.36
N LEU A 57 -3.30 -6.04 -14.62
CA LEU A 57 -3.02 -5.20 -15.77
C LEU A 57 -4.26 -4.35 -16.09
N LEU A 58 -4.17 -3.04 -15.86
CA LEU A 58 -5.31 -2.12 -16.05
C LEU A 58 -5.30 -1.42 -17.42
N ASN A 59 -4.11 -1.27 -18.02
CA ASN A 59 -3.91 -0.65 -19.33
C ASN A 59 -2.54 -1.03 -19.89
N ASP A 60 -2.50 -1.60 -21.10
CA ASP A 60 -1.27 -2.04 -21.77
C ASP A 60 -0.22 -0.93 -21.91
N GLY A 61 -0.65 0.33 -22.10
CA GLY A 61 0.25 1.49 -22.21
C GLY A 61 0.98 1.85 -20.91
N GLN A 62 0.54 1.32 -19.77
CA GLN A 62 1.07 1.63 -18.44
C GLN A 62 1.60 0.40 -17.69
N ALA A 63 1.71 -0.75 -18.35
CA ALA A 63 2.19 -1.99 -17.73
C ALA A 63 3.55 -1.81 -17.01
N HIS A 64 4.43 -0.97 -17.55
CA HIS A 64 5.72 -0.67 -16.93
C HIS A 64 5.60 0.04 -15.56
N LEU A 65 4.60 0.92 -15.37
CA LEU A 65 4.34 1.58 -14.09
C LEU A 65 3.74 0.62 -13.08
N ILE A 66 2.81 -0.23 -13.51
CA ILE A 66 2.21 -1.28 -12.67
C ILE A 66 3.31 -2.23 -12.19
N ARG A 67 4.21 -2.65 -13.07
CA ARG A 67 5.36 -3.49 -12.70
C ARG A 67 6.30 -2.77 -11.74
N LYS A 68 6.60 -1.48 -11.97
CA LYS A 68 7.49 -0.69 -11.11
C LYS A 68 6.92 -0.53 -9.70
N TRP A 69 5.77 0.13 -9.58
CA TRP A 69 5.16 0.41 -8.28
C TRP A 69 4.71 -0.86 -7.58
N GLY A 70 4.27 -1.86 -8.35
CA GLY A 70 3.92 -3.14 -7.81
C GLY A 70 5.11 -3.90 -7.24
N GLY A 71 6.24 -3.92 -7.96
CA GLY A 71 7.49 -4.50 -7.46
C GLY A 71 8.01 -3.78 -6.22
N GLU A 72 8.05 -2.44 -6.23
CA GLU A 72 8.49 -1.64 -5.08
C GLU A 72 7.60 -1.89 -3.84
N THR A 73 6.29 -2.03 -4.04
CA THR A 73 5.35 -2.33 -2.95
C THR A 73 5.54 -3.75 -2.43
N PHE A 74 5.73 -4.73 -3.32
CA PHE A 74 5.98 -6.12 -2.94
C PHE A 74 7.22 -6.25 -2.05
N GLU A 75 8.34 -5.66 -2.47
CA GLU A 75 9.59 -5.71 -1.69
C GLU A 75 9.44 -5.05 -0.31
N TYR A 76 8.81 -3.87 -0.25
CA TYR A 76 8.53 -3.20 1.02
C TYR A 76 7.71 -4.07 1.97
N MET A 77 6.67 -4.71 1.44
CA MET A 77 5.79 -5.58 2.22
C MET A 77 6.47 -6.89 2.64
N LEU A 78 7.32 -7.46 1.78
CA LEU A 78 8.12 -8.64 2.09
C LEU A 78 9.12 -8.37 3.22
N ASP A 79 9.70 -7.16 3.26
CA ASP A 79 10.56 -6.74 4.37
C ASP A 79 9.75 -6.58 5.67
N LEU A 80 8.56 -5.96 5.60
CA LEU A 80 7.66 -5.86 6.76
C LEU A 80 7.23 -7.22 7.29
N SER A 81 6.94 -8.18 6.40
CA SER A 81 6.53 -9.55 6.80
C SER A 81 7.62 -10.30 7.54
N ARG A 82 8.89 -9.90 7.36
CA ARG A 82 10.06 -10.45 8.06
C ARG A 82 10.38 -9.69 9.35
N SER A 83 9.72 -8.56 9.59
CA SER A 83 9.96 -7.74 10.77
C SER A 83 9.26 -8.31 12.01
N PRO A 84 9.75 -8.01 13.24
CA PRO A 84 9.04 -8.34 14.47
C PRO A 84 7.65 -7.69 14.60
N LEU A 85 7.34 -6.70 13.75
CA LEU A 85 6.06 -6.00 13.73
C LEU A 85 5.04 -6.65 12.79
N ALA A 86 5.43 -7.65 11.99
CA ALA A 86 4.60 -8.29 10.97
C ALA A 86 3.19 -8.64 11.49
N GLY A 87 3.11 -9.31 12.64
CA GLY A 87 1.82 -9.71 13.24
C GLY A 87 0.96 -8.53 13.71
N LYS A 88 1.57 -7.40 14.11
CA LYS A 88 0.84 -6.18 14.51
C LYS A 88 0.36 -5.39 13.29
N LEU A 89 1.13 -5.42 12.21
CA LEU A 89 0.81 -4.79 10.93
C LEU A 89 -0.04 -5.70 10.02
N GLY A 90 -0.35 -6.91 10.51
CA GLY A 90 -0.99 -8.03 9.81
C GLY A 90 -0.43 -8.37 8.42
N VAL A 91 0.84 -8.08 8.17
CA VAL A 91 1.53 -8.47 6.93
C VAL A 91 2.08 -9.89 7.05
N ASN A 92 1.60 -10.81 6.21
CA ASN A 92 2.00 -12.22 6.23
C ASN A 92 2.22 -12.78 4.82
N LEU A 93 3.20 -13.68 4.67
CA LEU A 93 3.39 -14.42 3.42
C LEU A 93 2.44 -15.64 3.38
N VAL A 94 1.66 -15.77 2.30
CA VAL A 94 0.67 -16.84 2.17
C VAL A 94 0.77 -17.49 0.78
N SER A 95 0.91 -18.81 0.73
CA SER A 95 0.87 -19.54 -0.54
C SER A 95 -0.57 -19.76 -1.00
N GLY A 96 -0.78 -19.78 -2.32
CA GLY A 96 -2.08 -19.99 -2.93
C GLY A 96 -1.97 -20.52 -4.36
N TYR A 97 -3.12 -20.75 -5.00
CA TYR A 97 -3.20 -21.22 -6.38
C TYR A 97 -4.21 -20.37 -7.14
N ASN A 98 -3.84 -19.90 -8.33
CA ASN A 98 -4.78 -19.36 -9.30
C ASN A 98 -5.20 -20.48 -10.25
N PHE A 99 -6.50 -20.79 -10.26
CA PHE A 99 -7.07 -21.72 -11.23
C PHE A 99 -7.59 -20.92 -12.42
N THR A 100 -6.90 -21.01 -13.55
CA THR A 100 -7.35 -20.44 -14.82
C THR A 100 -7.33 -21.52 -15.90
N GLU A 101 -8.00 -21.29 -17.03
CA GLU A 101 -7.95 -22.21 -18.17
C GLU A 101 -6.53 -22.34 -18.76
N SER A 102 -5.63 -21.40 -18.44
CA SER A 102 -4.19 -21.44 -18.73
C SER A 102 -3.34 -21.61 -17.45
N THR A 103 -2.37 -22.51 -17.48
CA THR A 103 -1.56 -22.81 -16.29
C THR A 103 -0.55 -21.69 -15.97
N GLU A 104 -0.85 -20.84 -14.99
CA GLU A 104 0.16 -19.99 -14.33
C GLU A 104 0.12 -20.21 -12.81
N VAL A 105 1.29 -20.38 -12.20
CA VAL A 105 1.44 -20.50 -10.74
C VAL A 105 1.82 -19.13 -10.19
N SER A 106 1.01 -18.61 -9.26
CA SER A 106 1.23 -17.32 -8.59
C SER A 106 1.43 -17.53 -7.09
N PHE A 107 2.37 -16.78 -6.51
CA PHE A 107 2.54 -16.67 -5.05
C PHE A 107 1.98 -15.32 -4.60
N PHE A 108 1.37 -15.28 -3.41
CA PHE A 108 0.72 -14.08 -2.89
C PHE A 108 1.34 -13.64 -1.56
N ILE A 109 1.14 -12.38 -1.22
CA ILE A 109 1.30 -11.86 0.14
C ILE A 109 -0.09 -11.41 0.59
N LEU A 110 -0.43 -11.67 1.85
CA LEU A 110 -1.70 -11.29 2.47
C LEU A 110 -1.47 -10.18 3.50
N PHE A 111 -2.31 -9.13 3.41
CA PHE A 111 -2.42 -8.04 4.37
C PHE A 111 -3.68 -8.25 5.22
N PHE A 112 -3.54 -8.17 6.53
CA PHE A 112 -4.63 -8.04 7.51
C PHE A 112 -4.33 -6.91 8.49
#